data_AF-A0A9X3YYX6-F1
#
_entry.id   AF-A0A9X3YYX6-F1
#
_cell.length_a   1.000
_cell.length_b   1.000
_cell.length_c   1.000
_cell.angle_alpha   90.00
_cell.angle_beta   90.00
_cell.angle_gamma   90.00
#
_symmetry.space_group_name_H-M   'P 1'
#
loop_
_entity.id
_entity.type
_entity.pdbx_description
1 polymer ?
#
loop_
_entity_poly.entity_id
_entity_poly.type
_entity_poly.pdbx_seq_one_letter_code
_entity_poly.pdbx_strand_id
1 'polypeptide(L)'
;MTNLTQLLTIQTGLSRDYAETCCRYALDAPLADMLVDLSVPRALALVANVRDETLFPARRDLVALLTAPLPLSGALAAVHRPLL
;
A
#
# COMPACT_ATOMS: atom_id res chain seq x y z
N MET A 1 -4.95 -7.87 11.86
CA MET A 1 -3.64 -7.25 12.24
C MET A 1 -2.89 -6.68 11.04
N THR A 2 -2.82 -7.40 9.92
CA THR A 2 -2.07 -6.98 8.71
C THR A 2 -2.40 -5.56 8.22
N ASN A 3 -3.68 -5.19 8.16
CA ASN A 3 -4.12 -3.85 7.75
C ASN A 3 -3.51 -2.72 8.58
N LEU A 4 -3.45 -2.88 9.91
CA LEU A 4 -2.91 -1.85 10.79
C LEU A 4 -1.40 -1.69 10.59
N THR A 5 -0.66 -2.79 10.54
CA THR A 5 0.77 -2.78 10.31
C THR A 5 1.10 -2.12 8.96
N GLN A 6 0.34 -2.43 7.92
CA GLN A 6 0.52 -1.80 6.60
C GLN A 6 0.21 -0.30 6.63
N LEU A 7 -0.90 0.13 7.25
CA LEU A 7 -1.24 1.55 7.39
C LEU A 7 -0.14 2.33 8.11
N LEU A 8 0.35 1.82 9.24
CA LEU A 8 1.41 2.48 10.00
C LEU A 8 2.74 2.51 9.24
N THR A 9 3.04 1.46 8.47
CA THR A 9 4.24 1.41 7.61
C THR A 9 4.16 2.47 6.52
N ILE A 10 3.01 2.62 5.87
CA ILE A 10 2.78 3.63 4.83
C ILE A 10 2.90 5.04 5.44
N GLN A 11 2.23 5.30 6.57
CA GLN A 11 2.31 6.59 7.24
C GLN A 11 3.75 6.96 7.64
N THR A 12 4.48 5.99 8.21
CA THR A 12 5.90 6.19 8.57
C THR A 12 6.76 6.48 7.33
N GLY A 13 6.48 5.79 6.21
CA GLY A 13 7.13 6.03 4.93
C GLY A 13 6.87 7.44 4.40
N LEU A 14 5.60 7.88 4.40
CA LEU A 14 5.20 9.21 3.92
C LEU A 14 5.87 10.33 4.72
N SER A 15 6.04 10.15 6.03
CA SER A 15 6.76 11.10 6.89
C SER A 15 8.27 11.15 6.62
N ARG A 16 8.86 10.10 6.04
CA ARG A 16 10.30 10.00 5.76
C ARG A 16 10.66 10.40 4.32
N ASP A 17 9.95 9.85 3.35
CA ASP A 17 10.10 10.14 1.92
C ASP A 17 8.72 10.02 1.24
N TYR A 18 8.08 11.17 1.08
CA TYR A 18 6.73 11.26 0.55
C TYR A 18 6.65 10.74 -0.89
N ALA A 19 7.57 11.18 -1.76
CA ALA A 19 7.53 10.86 -3.19
C ALA A 19 7.83 9.37 -3.45
N GLU A 20 8.85 8.82 -2.77
CA GLU A 20 9.18 7.40 -2.88
C GLU A 20 8.02 6.53 -2.37
N THR A 21 7.42 6.91 -1.23
CA THR A 21 6.34 6.14 -0.63
C THR A 21 5.07 6.18 -1.48
N CYS A 22 4.69 7.34 -2.02
CA CYS A 22 3.59 7.45 -2.97
C CYS A 22 3.81 6.56 -4.19
N CYS A 23 5.04 6.56 -4.75
CA CYS A 23 5.39 5.68 -5.84
C CYS A 23 5.28 4.19 -5.47
N ARG A 24 5.81 3.80 -4.31
CA ARG A 24 5.86 2.41 -3.86
C ARG A 24 4.45 1.83 -3.63
N TYR A 25 3.55 2.62 -3.07
CA TYR A 25 2.19 2.21 -2.73
C TYR A 25 1.13 2.66 -3.75
N ALA A 26 1.55 3.28 -4.85
CA ALA A 26 0.68 3.84 -5.89
C ALA A 26 -0.43 4.76 -5.31
N LEU A 27 -0.02 5.68 -4.43
CA LEU A 27 -0.91 6.67 -3.83
C LEU A 27 -0.90 7.95 -4.67
N ASP A 28 -2.07 8.54 -4.89
CA ASP A 28 -2.15 9.95 -5.29
C ASP A 28 -1.91 10.87 -4.09
N ALA A 29 -1.66 12.15 -4.39
CA ALA A 29 -1.42 13.14 -3.34
C ALA A 29 -2.61 13.27 -2.36
N PRO A 30 -3.89 13.31 -2.80
CA PRO A 30 -5.01 13.37 -1.87
C PRO A 30 -5.07 12.21 -0.88
N LEU A 31 -4.88 10.96 -1.35
CA LEU A 31 -4.86 9.80 -0.46
C LEU A 31 -3.65 9.81 0.46
N ALA A 32 -2.48 10.17 -0.05
CA ALA A 32 -1.26 10.27 0.74
C ALA A 32 -1.42 11.31 1.87
N ASP A 33 -1.98 12.47 1.59
CA ASP A 33 -2.23 13.51 2.58
C ASP A 33 -3.22 13.04 3.66
N MET A 34 -4.31 12.37 3.27
CA MET A 34 -5.25 11.76 4.23
C MET A 34 -4.58 10.70 5.12
N LEU A 35 -3.63 9.93 4.58
CA LEU A 35 -2.91 8.89 5.33
C LEU A 35 -1.87 9.48 6.29
N VAL A 36 -1.24 10.61 5.93
CA VAL A 36 -0.33 11.35 6.83
C VAL A 36 -1.10 11.89 8.04
N ASP A 37 -2.28 12.47 7.81
CA ASP A 37 -3.10 13.06 8.88
C ASP A 37 -3.91 12.04 9.70
N LEU A 38 -3.88 10.76 9.31
CA LEU A 38 -4.64 9.71 9.97
C LEU A 38 -4.11 9.39 11.37
N SER A 39 -4.83 9.80 12.41
CA SER A 39 -4.43 9.47 13.78
C SER A 39 -4.45 7.96 14.06
N VAL A 40 -3.52 7.49 14.91
CA VAL A 40 -3.44 6.07 15.31
C VAL A 40 -4.76 5.54 15.89
N PRO A 41 -5.49 6.26 16.77
CA PRO A 41 -6.79 5.80 17.24
C PRO A 41 -7.82 5.62 16.11
N ARG A 42 -7.80 6.51 15.10
CA ARG A 42 -8.70 6.41 13.95
C ARG A 42 -8.32 5.26 13.03
N ALA A 43 -7.04 5.00 12.81
CA ALA A 43 -6.56 3.83 12.08
C ALA A 43 -6.97 2.52 12.76
N LEU A 44 -6.84 2.43 14.09
CA LEU A 44 -7.31 1.30 14.88
C LEU A 44 -8.82 1.08 14.75
N ALA A 45 -9.61 2.15 14.91
CA ALA A 45 -11.06 2.09 14.76
C ALA A 45 -11.47 1.63 13.36
N LEU A 46 -10.81 2.15 12.32
CA LEU A 46 -11.07 1.76 10.94
C LEU A 46 -10.79 0.27 10.71
N VAL A 47 -9.62 -0.22 11.13
CA VAL A 47 -9.27 -1.64 11.01
C VAL A 47 -10.24 -2.53 11.79
N ALA A 48 -10.69 -2.12 12.98
CA ALA A 48 -11.67 -2.87 13.75
C ALA A 48 -13.05 -2.95 13.05
N ASN A 49 -13.46 -1.89 12.34
CA ASN A 49 -14.75 -1.85 11.64
C ASN A 49 -14.73 -2.56 10.28
N VAL A 50 -13.58 -2.60 9.62
CA VAL A 50 -13.39 -3.33 8.34
C VAL A 50 -13.41 -4.85 8.57
N ARG A 51 -13.25 -5.30 9.82
CA ARG A 51 -13.30 -6.71 10.24
C ARG A 51 -12.28 -7.56 9.48
N ASP A 52 -12.74 -8.60 8.79
CA ASP A 52 -11.93 -9.60 8.11
C ASP A 52 -11.57 -9.22 6.66
N GLU A 53 -12.06 -8.07 6.19
CA GLU A 53 -11.72 -7.57 4.86
C GLU A 53 -10.31 -6.96 4.84
N THR A 54 -9.60 -7.17 3.72
CA THR A 54 -8.30 -6.54 3.51
C THR A 54 -8.47 -5.12 2.95
N LEU A 55 -7.76 -4.16 3.53
CA LEU A 55 -7.65 -2.82 2.95
C LEU A 55 -6.68 -2.79 1.76
N PHE A 56 -5.77 -3.75 1.71
CA PHE A 56 -4.72 -3.85 0.71
C PHE A 56 -4.90 -5.18 -0.01
N PRO A 57 -5.73 -5.23 -1.06
CA PRO A 57 -5.95 -6.46 -1.80
C PRO A 57 -4.67 -6.92 -2.49
N ALA A 58 -4.61 -8.22 -2.82
CA ALA A 58 -3.52 -8.76 -3.60
C ALA A 58 -3.39 -8.02 -4.95
N ARG A 59 -2.15 -7.86 -5.42
CA ARG A 59 -1.90 -7.26 -6.74
C ARG A 59 -2.57 -8.09 -7.83
N ARG A 60 -3.14 -7.41 -8.84
CA ARG A 60 -3.83 -8.06 -9.97
C ARG A 60 -2.90 -8.94 -10.81
N ASP A 61 -1.61 -8.61 -10.83
CA ASP A 61 -0.55 -9.31 -11.56
C ASP A 61 0.20 -10.36 -10.70
N LEU A 62 -0.31 -10.69 -9.50
CA LEU A 62 0.40 -11.57 -8.57
C LEU A 62 0.78 -12.92 -9.20
N VAL A 63 -0.12 -13.53 -9.98
CA VAL A 63 0.17 -14.80 -10.67
C VAL A 63 1.34 -14.62 -11.63
N ALA A 64 1.33 -13.57 -12.45
CA ALA A 64 2.41 -13.30 -13.40
C ALA A 64 3.76 -13.10 -12.69
N LEU A 65 3.77 -12.41 -11.54
CA LEU A 65 4.97 -12.23 -10.73
C LEU A 65 5.50 -13.55 -10.16
N LEU A 66 4.61 -14.45 -9.72
CA LEU A 66 4.98 -15.75 -9.15
C LEU A 66 5.48 -16.73 -10.21
N THR A 67 5.03 -16.59 -11.46
CA THR A 67 5.41 -17.49 -12.56
C THR A 67 6.56 -16.97 -13.43
N ALA A 68 6.90 -15.69 -13.34
CA ALA A 68 7.95 -15.09 -14.16
C ALA A 68 9.36 -15.49 -13.68
N PRO A 69 10.36 -15.52 -14.58
CA PRO A 69 11.76 -15.60 -14.17
C PRO A 69 12.13 -14.47 -13.21
N LEU A 70 12.79 -14.80 -12.10
CA LEU A 70 13.17 -13.85 -11.04
C LEU A 70 13.82 -12.55 -11.54
N PRO A 71 14.71 -12.55 -12.57
CA PRO A 71 15.30 -11.32 -13.10
C PRO A 71 14.28 -10.31 -13.65
N LEU A 72 13.06 -10.75 -13.99
CA LEU A 72 12.01 -9.92 -14.57
C LEU A 72 10.98 -9.43 -13.55
N SER A 73 10.97 -9.96 -12.33
CA SER A 73 9.95 -9.63 -11.32
C SER A 73 9.90 -8.13 -11.02
N GLY A 74 11.04 -7.45 -10.98
CA GLY A 74 11.09 -5.99 -10.76
C GLY A 74 10.44 -5.19 -11.91
N ALA A 75 10.73 -5.57 -13.15
CA ALA A 75 10.15 -4.91 -14.32
C ALA A 75 8.64 -5.16 -14.42
N LEU A 76 8.20 -6.40 -14.22
CA LEU A 76 6.76 -6.75 -14.21
C LEU A 76 6.02 -6.03 -13.08
N ALA A 77 6.64 -5.91 -11.91
CA ALA A 77 6.06 -5.22 -10.77
C ALA A 77 5.90 -3.72 -11.01
N ALA A 78 6.76 -3.11 -11.82
CA ALA A 78 6.70 -1.70 -12.19
C ALA A 78 5.59 -1.40 -13.20
N VAL A 79 5.37 -2.29 -14.18
CA VAL A 79 4.37 -2.11 -15.25
C VAL A 79 2.94 -2.13 -14.71
N HIS A 80 2.65 -3.03 -13.77
CA HIS A 80 1.30 -3.20 -13.22
C HIS A 80 1.11 -2.50 -11.87
N ARG A 81 1.70 -1.32 -11.69
CA ARG A 81 1.28 -0.48 -10.56
C ARG A 81 -0.25 -0.27 -10.65
N PRO A 82 -0.98 -0.35 -9.54
CA PRO A 82 -2.40 0.02 -9.52
C PRO A 82 -2.55 1.37 -10.22
N LEU A 83 -3.31 1.40 -11.32
CA LEU A 83 -3.69 2.65 -11.98
C LEU A 83 -4.65 3.36 -11.02
N LEU A 84 -4.34 4.63 -10.75
CA LEU A 84 -5.15 5.57 -9.97
C LEU A 84 -6.63 5.51 -10.39
#